data_AF-A0A916C6M3-F1
#
_entry.id   AF-A0A916C6M3-F1
#
_cell.length_a   1.000
_cell.length_b   1.000
_cell.length_c   1.000
_cell.angle_alpha   90.00
_cell.angle_beta   90.00
_cell.angle_gamma   90.00
#
_symmetry.space_group_name_H-M   'P 1'
#
loop_
_entity.id
_entity.type
_entity.pdbx_description
1 polymer ?
#
loop_
_entity_poly.entity_id
_entity_poly.type
_entity_poly.pdbx_seq_one_letter_code
_entity_poly.pdbx_strand_id
1 'polypeptide(L)'
;MTLQQPVPGLVRLPPPLLVGLLAGAVLLAFLPTLASMARVWARSDTFAHGVLILPVCAWLLYRQRAALAATEARPCWWGLPALLACLAGWLIGSLVQADVVRQFAMMLMIPALVLLVLGPAVLRVASFPLVFALLAVPAGEFLIPPMMNLTADGSAWMLKASGVPVFQDGWLISIPSGDFQVADACSGVRYLIAAATAGLLFAYFFYRGWRKRLLFMAFVVLFTVMANVLRAYIIVLLAHWSDMRLAAGVDHFIYGWFLFSILLVVLFGVGLRFADTGTMPVIAPSARFAGTLSRRRAAFLASAGAGGVVLALGLLGSTRLGAGPGGDGQPAAAALPASLAGATLTGSADSPVWLAAGTGWAAEHLAYTGAPGFEVHVFQAGSGPGGRDLSLLRERLAGDLVVLVDEREAAVPSAAGPVPVRQMRLHEGSRDLMVAYWFDVGGARIANPVTAKIAEVRTMMQGEHKKPALIAVALDITGLDRPEDSLHAIIADLAAALADCRPAAQQPGVACDHD
;
A
#
# COMPACT_ATOMS: atom_id res chain seq x y z
N MET A 1 -52.79 31.11 19.74
CA MET A 1 -51.40 30.63 19.96
C MET A 1 -51.48 29.13 20.21
N THR A 2 -51.60 28.34 19.15
CA THR A 2 -51.73 26.89 19.20
C THR A 2 -50.36 26.28 18.92
N LEU A 3 -49.76 25.72 19.97
CA LEU A 3 -48.55 24.91 19.88
C LEU A 3 -48.87 23.65 19.06
N GLN A 4 -48.50 23.68 17.77
CA GLN A 4 -48.54 22.51 16.91
C GLN A 4 -47.45 21.52 17.39
N GLN A 5 -47.89 20.56 18.18
CA GLN A 5 -47.11 19.39 18.60
C GLN A 5 -46.59 18.65 17.35
N PRO A 6 -45.31 18.23 17.31
CA PRO A 6 -44.80 17.52 16.15
C PRO A 6 -44.99 16.01 16.24
N VAL A 7 -45.55 15.43 15.18
CA VAL A 7 -45.76 14.00 14.96
C VAL A 7 -44.43 13.25 14.73
N PRO A 8 -44.24 12.01 15.26
CA PRO A 8 -42.99 11.27 15.14
C PRO A 8 -42.94 10.48 13.82
N GLY A 9 -41.81 10.60 13.10
CA GLY A 9 -41.51 9.81 11.90
C GLY A 9 -40.03 9.94 11.53
N LEU A 10 -39.49 8.93 10.83
CA LEU A 10 -38.08 8.71 10.45
C LEU A 10 -37.27 9.94 9.97
N VAL A 11 -37.93 11.04 9.61
CA VAL A 11 -37.37 12.32 9.11
C VAL A 11 -36.82 13.21 10.24
N ARG A 12 -36.84 12.76 11.51
CA ARG A 12 -36.25 13.48 12.66
C ARG A 12 -34.88 12.97 13.09
N LEU A 13 -34.29 11.97 12.45
CA LEU A 13 -32.93 11.56 12.81
C LEU A 13 -31.99 12.75 12.57
N PRO A 14 -31.18 13.16 13.56
CA PRO A 14 -30.30 14.30 13.40
C PRO A 14 -29.32 13.99 12.25
N PRO A 15 -29.07 14.93 11.31
CA PRO A 15 -28.14 14.74 10.20
C PRO A 15 -26.78 14.08 10.55
N PRO A 16 -26.13 14.31 11.72
CA PRO A 16 -24.93 13.55 12.09
C PRO A 16 -25.15 12.03 12.21
N LEU A 17 -26.30 11.60 12.76
CA LEU A 17 -26.63 10.19 12.86
C LEU A 17 -26.95 9.59 11.48
N LEU A 18 -27.54 10.39 10.58
CA LEU A 18 -27.75 9.99 9.19
C LEU A 18 -26.44 9.80 8.43
N VAL A 19 -25.47 10.71 8.59
CA VAL A 19 -24.11 10.53 8.03
C VAL A 19 -23.47 9.26 8.59
N GLY A 20 -23.58 9.03 9.91
CA GLY A 20 -23.08 7.81 10.56
C GLY A 20 -23.74 6.52 10.04
N LEU A 21 -25.06 6.53 9.80
CA LEU A 21 -25.78 5.38 9.24
C LEU A 21 -25.38 5.10 7.79
N LEU A 22 -25.22 6.14 6.96
CA LEU A 22 -24.76 5.96 5.58
C LEU A 22 -23.33 5.42 5.52
N ALA A 23 -22.44 5.94 6.38
CA ALA A 23 -21.09 5.39 6.53
C ALA A 23 -21.13 3.92 6.99
N GLY A 24 -21.92 3.61 8.02
CA GLY A 24 -22.12 2.25 8.50
C GLY A 24 -22.66 1.30 7.43
N ALA A 25 -23.60 1.75 6.58
CA ALA A 25 -24.14 0.96 5.48
C ALA A 25 -23.06 0.59 4.45
N VAL A 26 -22.20 1.53 4.06
CA VAL A 26 -21.05 1.24 3.18
C VAL A 26 -20.08 0.27 3.85
N LEU A 27 -19.66 0.56 5.08
CA LEU A 27 -18.69 -0.25 5.81
C LEU A 27 -19.17 -1.70 6.02
N LEU A 28 -20.46 -1.90 6.29
CA LEU A 28 -21.07 -3.23 6.41
C LEU A 28 -21.21 -3.92 5.05
N ALA A 29 -21.62 -3.21 4.00
CA ALA A 29 -21.72 -3.76 2.64
C ALA A 29 -20.36 -4.25 2.11
N PHE A 30 -19.26 -3.62 2.55
CA PHE A 30 -17.90 -3.93 2.14
C PHE A 30 -17.03 -4.45 3.30
N LEU A 31 -17.65 -5.15 4.26
CA LEU A 31 -16.99 -5.67 5.46
C LEU A 31 -15.68 -6.44 5.19
N PRO A 32 -15.55 -7.26 4.12
CA PRO A 32 -14.27 -7.91 3.81
C PRO A 32 -13.13 -6.94 3.48
N THR A 33 -13.45 -5.79 2.86
CA THR A 33 -12.47 -4.72 2.58
C THR A 33 -12.09 -4.00 3.87
N LEU A 34 -13.06 -3.69 4.73
CA LEU A 34 -12.78 -3.13 6.05
C LEU A 34 -11.93 -4.09 6.92
N ALA A 35 -12.21 -5.40 6.85
CA ALA A 35 -11.45 -6.42 7.55
C ALA A 35 -10.01 -6.56 7.01
N SER A 36 -9.76 -6.29 5.72
CA SER A 36 -8.38 -6.23 5.23
C SER A 36 -7.63 -5.04 5.82
N MET A 37 -8.26 -3.86 5.89
CA MET A 37 -7.67 -2.68 6.55
C MET A 37 -7.38 -2.96 8.03
N ALA A 38 -8.35 -3.54 8.76
CA ALA A 38 -8.19 -3.87 10.17
C ALA A 38 -7.06 -4.86 10.44
N ARG A 39 -6.85 -5.84 9.56
CA ARG A 39 -5.71 -6.77 9.64
C ARG A 39 -4.38 -6.06 9.46
N VAL A 40 -4.29 -5.10 8.53
CA VAL A 40 -3.07 -4.31 8.33
C VAL A 40 -2.80 -3.43 9.55
N TRP A 41 -3.81 -2.74 10.08
CA TRP A 41 -3.63 -1.91 11.28
C TRP A 41 -3.19 -2.71 12.51
N ALA A 42 -3.60 -3.97 12.62
CA ALA A 42 -3.25 -4.84 13.75
C ALA A 42 -1.86 -5.49 13.61
N ARG A 43 -1.32 -5.60 12.39
CA ARG A 43 -0.06 -6.30 12.11
C ARG A 43 1.09 -5.36 11.76
N SER A 44 0.78 -4.18 11.23
CA SER A 44 1.77 -3.21 10.79
C SER A 44 1.80 -2.01 11.71
N ASP A 45 2.92 -1.88 12.42
CA ASP A 45 3.25 -0.73 13.25
C ASP A 45 3.22 0.60 12.47
N THR A 46 3.48 0.55 11.16
CA THR A 46 3.46 1.69 10.24
C THR A 46 2.05 2.27 10.06
N PHE A 47 1.02 1.42 10.06
CA PHE A 47 -0.36 1.79 9.76
C PHE A 47 -1.31 1.72 10.97
N ALA A 48 -0.78 1.47 12.17
CA ALA A 48 -1.55 1.35 13.40
C ALA A 48 -2.41 2.60 13.72
N HIS A 49 -2.03 3.79 13.21
CA HIS A 49 -2.79 5.03 13.38
C HIS A 49 -4.21 4.96 12.79
N GLY A 50 -4.45 4.06 11.82
CA GLY A 50 -5.76 3.88 11.18
C GLY A 50 -6.88 3.54 12.15
N VAL A 51 -6.59 2.81 13.24
CA VAL A 51 -7.55 2.48 14.29
C VAL A 51 -8.10 3.73 14.97
N LEU A 52 -7.27 4.76 15.17
CA LEU A 52 -7.66 6.00 15.83
C LEU A 52 -8.43 6.96 14.92
N ILE A 53 -8.29 6.84 13.60
CA ILE A 53 -8.93 7.75 12.65
C ILE A 53 -10.46 7.62 12.70
N LEU A 54 -11.00 6.41 12.74
CA LEU A 54 -12.47 6.22 12.74
C LEU A 54 -13.15 6.82 13.98
N PRO A 55 -12.66 6.59 15.22
CA PRO A 55 -13.15 7.28 16.41
C PRO A 55 -13.01 8.81 16.34
N VAL A 56 -11.89 9.32 15.81
CA VAL A 56 -11.69 10.77 15.63
C VAL A 56 -12.71 11.34 14.64
N CYS A 57 -12.98 10.66 13.52
CA CYS A 57 -14.04 11.06 12.58
C CYS A 57 -15.42 11.08 13.24
N ALA A 58 -15.76 10.06 14.04
CA ALA A 58 -17.01 10.01 14.77
C ALA A 58 -17.14 11.18 15.76
N TRP A 59 -16.07 11.48 16.50
CA TRP A 59 -16.02 12.63 17.41
C TRP A 59 -16.12 13.97 16.66
N LEU A 60 -15.45 14.13 15.51
CA LEU A 60 -15.54 15.33 14.68
C LEU A 60 -16.97 15.56 14.15
N LEU A 61 -17.64 14.50 13.70
CA LEU A 61 -19.05 14.56 13.30
C LEU A 61 -19.95 14.94 14.48
N TYR A 62 -19.71 14.37 15.66
CA TYR A 62 -20.45 14.72 16.88
C TYR A 62 -20.23 16.19 17.29
N ARG A 63 -19.01 16.72 17.14
CA ARG A 63 -18.69 18.12 17.40
C ARG A 63 -19.43 19.06 16.44
N GLN A 64 -19.63 18.64 15.20
CA GLN A 64 -20.37 19.41 14.18
C GLN A 64 -21.89 19.21 14.22
N ARG A 65 -22.43 18.46 15.18
CA ARG A 65 -23.86 18.10 15.24
C ARG A 65 -24.83 19.29 15.13
N ALA A 66 -24.50 20.43 15.74
CA ALA A 66 -25.34 21.61 15.71
C ALA A 66 -25.39 22.26 14.31
N ALA A 67 -24.22 22.39 13.66
CA ALA A 67 -24.12 22.89 12.29
C ALA A 67 -24.80 21.94 11.29
N LEU A 68 -24.61 20.64 11.47
CA LEU A 68 -25.26 19.61 10.66
C LEU A 68 -26.78 19.64 10.84
N ALA A 69 -27.28 19.75 12.08
CA ALA A 69 -28.71 19.86 12.37
C ALA A 69 -29.35 21.15 11.84
N ALA A 70 -28.59 22.24 11.76
CA ALA A 70 -29.03 23.49 11.16
C ALA A 70 -29.00 23.48 9.62
N THR A 71 -28.33 22.50 9.00
CA THR A 71 -28.17 22.40 7.55
C THR A 71 -29.29 21.57 6.94
N GLU A 72 -29.93 22.11 5.90
CA GLU A 72 -31.01 21.41 5.21
C GLU A 72 -30.45 20.33 4.26
N ALA A 73 -30.89 19.08 4.44
CA ALA A 73 -30.54 17.98 3.54
C ALA A 73 -31.32 18.09 2.22
N ARG A 74 -30.60 18.08 1.09
CA ARG A 74 -31.17 18.14 -0.26
C ARG A 74 -30.46 17.12 -1.15
N PRO A 75 -31.09 15.97 -1.46
CA PRO A 75 -30.49 14.96 -2.33
C PRO A 75 -29.92 15.56 -3.62
N CYS A 76 -28.73 15.11 -4.01
CA CYS A 76 -28.05 15.58 -5.22
C CYS A 76 -27.70 14.39 -6.10
N TRP A 77 -28.35 14.29 -7.25
CA TRP A 77 -28.17 13.15 -8.16
C TRP A 77 -26.77 13.05 -8.76
N TRP A 78 -25.94 14.10 -8.70
CA TRP A 78 -24.50 14.00 -8.99
C TRP A 78 -23.75 13.05 -8.05
N GLY A 79 -24.30 12.73 -6.87
CA GLY A 79 -23.78 11.69 -6.01
C GLY A 79 -23.92 10.27 -6.61
N LEU A 80 -24.87 10.04 -7.51
CA LEU A 80 -25.06 8.73 -8.15
C LEU A 80 -23.92 8.35 -9.11
N PRO A 81 -23.54 9.17 -10.11
CA PRO A 81 -22.38 8.86 -10.95
C PRO A 81 -21.08 8.81 -10.13
N ALA A 82 -20.92 9.63 -9.09
CA ALA A 82 -19.78 9.54 -8.19
C ALA A 82 -19.74 8.20 -7.44
N LEU A 83 -20.89 7.73 -6.93
CA LEU A 83 -21.00 6.45 -6.23
C LEU A 83 -20.76 5.27 -7.18
N LEU A 84 -21.30 5.32 -8.40
CA LEU A 84 -21.05 4.32 -9.45
C LEU A 84 -19.57 4.30 -9.86
N ALA A 85 -18.91 5.44 -9.96
CA ALA A 85 -17.48 5.51 -10.24
C ALA A 85 -16.65 4.89 -9.11
N CYS A 86 -17.01 5.13 -7.84
CA CYS A 86 -16.38 4.47 -6.70
C CYS A 86 -16.64 2.96 -6.72
N LEU A 87 -17.84 2.52 -7.07
CA LEU A 87 -18.14 1.08 -7.22
C LEU A 87 -17.33 0.44 -8.35
N ALA A 88 -17.24 1.10 -9.50
CA ALA A 88 -16.39 0.64 -10.60
C ALA A 88 -14.92 0.55 -10.15
N GLY A 89 -14.41 1.56 -9.45
CA GLY A 89 -13.06 1.55 -8.88
C GLY A 89 -12.85 0.41 -7.88
N TRP A 90 -13.85 0.12 -7.03
CA TRP A 90 -13.81 -0.99 -6.08
C TRP A 90 -13.81 -2.35 -6.79
N LEU A 91 -14.62 -2.51 -7.85
CA LEU A 91 -14.66 -3.72 -8.68
C LEU A 91 -13.35 -3.93 -9.43
N ILE A 92 -12.80 -2.87 -10.05
CA ILE A 92 -11.49 -2.92 -10.71
C ILE A 92 -10.41 -3.28 -9.69
N GLY A 93 -10.39 -2.61 -8.53
CA GLY A 93 -9.44 -2.91 -7.45
C GLY A 93 -9.54 -4.35 -6.95
N SER A 94 -10.75 -4.92 -6.93
CA SER A 94 -10.98 -6.32 -6.58
C SER A 94 -10.56 -7.30 -7.68
N LEU A 95 -10.70 -6.91 -8.96
CA LEU A 95 -10.22 -7.69 -10.10
C LEU A 95 -8.68 -7.75 -10.15
N VAL A 96 -8.00 -6.62 -9.90
CA VAL A 96 -6.52 -6.54 -9.87
C VAL A 96 -5.88 -6.88 -8.55
N GLN A 97 -6.69 -7.18 -7.52
CA GLN A 97 -6.19 -7.36 -6.16
C GLN A 97 -5.30 -6.19 -5.70
N ALA A 98 -5.74 -4.98 -6.01
CA ALA A 98 -5.13 -3.75 -5.54
C ALA A 98 -5.89 -3.28 -4.29
N ASP A 99 -5.47 -3.79 -3.14
CA ASP A 99 -6.12 -3.52 -1.86
C ASP A 99 -6.25 -2.02 -1.58
N VAL A 100 -5.18 -1.26 -1.82
CA VAL A 100 -5.20 0.20 -1.65
C VAL A 100 -6.30 0.86 -2.49
N VAL A 101 -6.47 0.45 -3.76
CA VAL A 101 -7.52 0.97 -4.66
C VAL A 101 -8.89 0.60 -4.13
N ARG A 102 -9.08 -0.67 -3.74
CA ARG A 102 -10.34 -1.18 -3.17
C ARG A 102 -10.74 -0.42 -1.90
N GLN A 103 -9.78 -0.18 -1.01
CA GLN A 103 -9.97 0.51 0.26
C GLN A 103 -10.28 1.99 0.06
N PHE A 104 -9.57 2.70 -0.82
CA PHE A 104 -9.88 4.07 -1.18
C PHE A 104 -11.27 4.19 -1.83
N ALA A 105 -11.58 3.30 -2.77
CA ALA A 105 -12.89 3.29 -3.43
C ALA A 105 -14.03 3.11 -2.42
N MET A 106 -13.92 2.15 -1.48
CA MET A 106 -14.88 1.96 -0.39
C MET A 106 -15.00 3.22 0.47
N MET A 107 -13.89 3.83 0.90
CA MET A 107 -13.94 5.03 1.75
C MET A 107 -14.52 6.24 1.00
N LEU A 108 -14.30 6.36 -0.30
CA LEU A 108 -14.88 7.42 -1.16
C LEU A 108 -16.37 7.21 -1.46
N MET A 109 -16.90 5.99 -1.34
CA MET A 109 -18.35 5.77 -1.43
C MET A 109 -19.11 6.49 -0.31
N ILE A 110 -18.50 6.71 0.85
CA ILE A 110 -19.14 7.40 1.98
C ILE A 110 -19.48 8.86 1.62
N PRO A 111 -18.54 9.74 1.21
CA PRO A 111 -18.87 11.09 0.77
C PRO A 111 -19.75 11.11 -0.49
N ALA A 112 -19.62 10.15 -1.41
CA ALA A 112 -20.50 10.05 -2.58
C ALA A 112 -21.96 9.74 -2.20
N LEU A 113 -22.17 8.83 -1.25
CA LEU A 113 -23.49 8.49 -0.72
C LEU A 113 -24.08 9.64 0.11
N VAL A 114 -23.26 10.34 0.90
CA VAL A 114 -23.66 11.57 1.59
C VAL A 114 -24.08 12.65 0.58
N LEU A 115 -23.36 12.83 -0.53
CA LEU A 115 -23.75 13.74 -1.60
C LEU A 115 -25.10 13.33 -2.21
N LEU A 116 -25.28 12.05 -2.51
CA LEU A 116 -26.50 11.51 -3.12
C LEU A 116 -27.72 11.76 -2.24
N VAL A 117 -27.63 11.40 -0.95
CA VAL A 117 -28.77 11.36 -0.04
C VAL A 117 -28.99 12.66 0.73
N LEU A 118 -27.90 13.33 1.16
CA LEU A 118 -27.96 14.51 2.04
C LEU A 118 -27.58 15.81 1.32
N GLY A 119 -26.87 15.72 0.19
CA GLY A 119 -26.56 16.86 -0.66
C GLY A 119 -25.26 17.59 -0.34
N PRO A 120 -24.90 18.56 -1.19
CA PRO A 120 -23.63 19.30 -1.09
C PRO A 120 -23.55 20.21 0.14
N ALA A 121 -24.68 20.66 0.70
CA ALA A 121 -24.66 21.49 1.90
C ALA A 121 -24.19 20.68 3.13
N VAL A 122 -24.77 19.50 3.34
CA VAL A 122 -24.37 18.59 4.42
C VAL A 122 -22.96 18.06 4.19
N LEU A 123 -22.62 17.69 2.95
CA LEU A 123 -21.27 17.26 2.59
C LEU A 123 -20.21 18.32 2.90
N ARG A 124 -20.48 19.61 2.63
CA ARG A 124 -19.53 20.70 2.94
C ARG A 124 -19.26 20.82 4.43
N VAL A 125 -20.29 20.70 5.27
CA VAL A 125 -20.12 20.71 6.73
C VAL A 125 -19.28 19.50 7.16
N ALA A 126 -19.67 18.29 6.74
CA ALA A 126 -18.99 17.03 7.07
C ALA A 126 -17.68 16.78 6.29
N SER A 127 -17.23 17.72 5.45
CA SER A 127 -16.14 17.50 4.50
C SER A 127 -14.83 17.11 5.18
N PHE A 128 -14.46 17.79 6.26
CA PHE A 128 -13.23 17.50 6.98
C PHE A 128 -13.22 16.09 7.60
N PRO A 129 -14.21 15.67 8.42
CA PRO A 129 -14.28 14.29 8.91
C PRO A 129 -14.23 13.23 7.79
N LEU A 130 -14.90 13.47 6.67
CA LEU A 130 -14.96 12.52 5.55
C LEU A 130 -13.64 12.43 4.78
N VAL A 131 -12.95 13.55 4.56
CA VAL A 131 -11.61 13.57 3.96
C VAL A 131 -10.58 12.99 4.93
N PHE A 132 -10.68 13.32 6.22
CA PHE A 132 -9.80 12.77 7.25
C PHE A 132 -9.94 11.24 7.37
N ALA A 133 -11.14 10.69 7.16
CA ALA A 133 -11.36 9.24 7.13
C ALA A 133 -10.56 8.51 6.03
N LEU A 134 -10.20 9.19 4.93
CA LEU A 134 -9.37 8.60 3.87
C LEU A 134 -7.96 8.26 4.38
N LEU A 135 -7.46 8.93 5.42
CA LEU A 135 -6.16 8.62 6.02
C LEU A 135 -6.17 7.28 6.79
N ALA A 136 -7.35 6.68 7.03
CA ALA A 136 -7.44 5.34 7.60
C ALA A 136 -7.03 4.26 6.60
N VAL A 137 -7.05 4.55 5.30
CA VAL A 137 -6.58 3.61 4.27
C VAL A 137 -5.08 3.39 4.46
N PRO A 138 -4.62 2.14 4.68
CA PRO A 138 -3.20 1.83 4.79
C PRO A 138 -2.53 1.99 3.43
N ALA A 139 -2.06 3.20 3.15
CA ALA A 139 -1.37 3.55 1.92
C ALA A 139 -0.08 4.30 2.26
N GLY A 140 0.98 4.06 1.48
CA GLY A 140 2.27 4.73 1.67
C GLY A 140 3.49 3.82 1.62
N GLU A 141 3.34 2.51 1.43
CA GLU A 141 4.48 1.57 1.31
C GLU A 141 5.47 1.97 0.20
N PHE A 142 4.97 2.54 -0.88
CA PHE A 142 5.80 3.06 -1.97
C PHE A 142 6.77 4.18 -1.53
N LEU A 143 6.55 4.81 -0.37
CA LEU A 143 7.45 5.81 0.21
C LEU A 143 8.62 5.17 0.97
N ILE A 144 8.57 3.88 1.30
CA ILE A 144 9.60 3.20 2.09
C ILE A 144 10.97 3.27 1.40
N PRO A 145 11.16 2.73 0.17
CA PRO A 145 12.46 2.81 -0.51
C PRO A 145 13.02 4.23 -0.68
N PRO A 146 12.28 5.24 -1.19
CA PRO A 146 12.84 6.58 -1.35
C PRO A 146 13.19 7.24 -0.01
N MET A 147 12.46 6.93 1.08
CA MET A 147 12.82 7.42 2.40
C MET A 147 14.02 6.69 3.01
N MET A 148 14.22 5.40 2.71
CA MET A 148 15.43 4.66 3.09
C MET A 148 16.66 5.21 2.38
N ASN A 149 16.58 5.48 1.07
CA ASN A 149 17.65 6.15 0.31
C ASN A 149 18.03 7.48 0.97
N LEU A 150 17.05 8.35 1.21
CA LEU A 150 17.30 9.64 1.85
C LEU A 150 17.90 9.52 3.25
N THR A 151 17.48 8.50 4.00
CA THR A 151 18.00 8.22 5.35
C THR A 151 19.44 7.69 5.30
N ALA A 152 19.74 6.78 4.38
CA ALA A 152 21.07 6.22 4.18
C ALA A 152 22.06 7.30 3.72
N ASP A 153 21.72 8.02 2.64
CA ASP A 153 22.56 9.08 2.06
C ASP A 153 22.77 10.22 3.06
N GLY A 154 21.71 10.65 3.72
CA GLY A 154 21.76 11.71 4.71
C GLY A 154 22.60 11.32 5.92
N SER A 155 22.45 10.10 6.44
CA SER A 155 23.23 9.61 7.58
C SER A 155 24.71 9.46 7.22
N ALA A 156 25.01 8.86 6.07
CA ALA A 156 26.38 8.70 5.59
C ALA A 156 27.07 10.05 5.37
N TRP A 157 26.37 11.03 4.80
CA TRP A 157 26.87 12.40 4.64
C TRP A 157 27.19 13.04 6.00
N MET A 158 26.29 12.93 6.97
CA MET A 158 26.50 13.50 8.31
C MET A 158 27.64 12.82 9.07
N LEU A 159 27.80 11.49 8.94
CA LEU A 159 28.91 10.74 9.53
C LEU A 159 30.26 11.17 8.93
N LYS A 160 30.34 11.29 7.60
CA LYS A 160 31.54 11.82 6.92
C LYS A 160 31.85 13.25 7.37
N ALA A 161 30.84 14.11 7.49
CA ALA A 161 30.98 15.47 8.00
C ALA A 161 31.46 15.52 9.47
N SER A 162 31.19 14.46 10.23
CA SER A 162 31.63 14.29 11.63
C SER A 162 33.02 13.67 11.75
N GLY A 163 33.69 13.36 10.63
CA GLY A 163 35.02 12.75 10.61
C GLY A 163 35.05 11.23 10.77
N VAL A 164 33.91 10.55 10.73
CA VAL A 164 33.84 9.08 10.78
C VAL A 164 34.06 8.53 9.36
N PRO A 165 35.04 7.62 9.14
CA PRO A 165 35.17 6.92 7.87
C PRO A 165 33.91 6.09 7.59
N VAL A 166 33.31 6.27 6.42
CA VAL A 166 32.07 5.59 6.03
C VAL A 166 32.22 5.02 4.64
N PHE A 167 31.94 3.73 4.51
CA PHE A 167 31.61 3.08 3.26
C PHE A 167 30.10 2.86 3.21
N GLN A 168 29.46 3.20 2.09
CA GLN A 168 28.03 3.04 1.90
C GLN A 168 27.81 2.25 0.61
N ASP A 169 27.05 1.17 0.70
CA ASP A 169 26.55 0.40 -0.43
C ASP A 169 25.03 0.28 -0.30
N GLY A 170 24.30 1.04 -1.13
CA GLY A 170 22.84 1.17 -0.99
C GLY A 170 22.41 1.62 0.41
N TRP A 171 21.68 0.75 1.12
CA TRP A 171 21.19 0.95 2.49
C TRP A 171 22.10 0.39 3.58
N LEU A 172 23.22 -0.23 3.20
CA LEU A 172 24.26 -0.69 4.12
C LEU A 172 25.29 0.43 4.34
N ILE A 173 25.58 0.72 5.61
CA ILE A 173 26.53 1.72 6.07
C ILE A 173 27.56 1.02 6.95
N SER A 174 28.79 0.94 6.45
CA SER A 174 29.93 0.33 7.15
C SER A 174 30.82 1.41 7.73
N ILE A 175 31.07 1.32 9.04
CA ILE A 175 32.00 2.17 9.79
C ILE A 175 33.01 1.29 10.55
N PRO A 176 34.14 1.84 11.04
CA PRO A 176 35.16 1.03 11.73
C PRO A 176 34.64 0.22 12.93
N SER A 177 33.57 0.67 13.57
CA SER A 177 32.97 -0.03 14.71
C SER A 177 32.01 -1.16 14.30
N GLY A 178 31.53 -1.20 13.06
CA GLY A 178 30.60 -2.22 12.58
C GLY A 178 29.70 -1.76 11.42
N ASP A 179 28.82 -2.67 11.00
CA ASP A 179 27.91 -2.48 9.87
C ASP A 179 26.49 -2.17 10.34
N PHE A 180 25.82 -1.27 9.62
CA PHE A 180 24.47 -0.81 9.90
C PHE A 180 23.62 -0.86 8.64
N GLN A 181 22.40 -1.38 8.77
CA GLN A 181 21.43 -1.36 7.69
C GLN A 181 20.29 -0.40 8.01
N VAL A 182 19.93 0.44 7.05
CA VAL A 182 18.65 1.16 7.09
C VAL A 182 17.54 0.19 6.68
N ALA A 183 16.98 -0.53 7.65
CA ALA A 183 15.84 -1.44 7.43
C ALA A 183 14.50 -0.67 7.26
N ASP A 184 13.44 -1.37 6.85
CA ASP A 184 12.10 -0.79 6.64
C ASP A 184 11.59 -0.02 7.87
N ALA A 185 11.87 -0.51 9.07
CA ALA A 185 11.54 0.15 10.34
C ALA A 185 12.28 1.49 10.57
N CYS A 186 13.41 1.69 9.91
CA CYS A 186 14.22 2.91 9.96
C CYS A 186 13.93 3.89 8.81
N SER A 187 13.08 3.51 7.85
CA SER A 187 12.64 4.39 6.75
C SER A 187 12.01 5.71 7.23
N GLY A 188 11.40 5.73 8.41
CA GLY A 188 10.73 6.91 8.96
C GLY A 188 9.31 7.14 8.43
N VAL A 189 8.82 6.30 7.52
CA VAL A 189 7.46 6.40 6.94
C VAL A 189 6.39 6.36 8.03
N ARG A 190 6.53 5.49 9.03
CA ARG A 190 5.63 5.41 10.20
C ARG A 190 5.47 6.77 10.89
N TYR A 191 6.59 7.43 11.19
CA TYR A 191 6.57 8.73 11.86
C TYR A 191 6.03 9.83 10.94
N LEU A 192 6.36 9.79 9.65
CA LEU A 192 5.83 10.74 8.66
C LEU A 192 4.30 10.66 8.56
N ILE A 193 3.74 9.46 8.43
CA ILE A 193 2.28 9.26 8.32
C ILE A 193 1.58 9.70 9.62
N ALA A 194 2.13 9.33 10.78
CA ALA A 194 1.59 9.73 12.08
C ALA A 194 1.63 11.26 12.27
N ALA A 195 2.77 11.89 11.99
CA ALA A 195 2.95 13.35 12.09
C ALA A 195 2.07 14.10 11.09
N ALA A 196 1.94 13.61 9.85
CA ALA A 196 1.05 14.20 8.84
C ALA A 196 -0.42 14.10 9.26
N THR A 197 -0.84 12.96 9.82
CA THR A 197 -2.21 12.78 10.33
C THR A 197 -2.51 13.76 11.48
N ALA A 198 -1.62 13.83 12.46
CA ALA A 198 -1.77 14.72 13.60
C ALA A 198 -1.66 16.20 13.17
N GLY A 199 -0.76 16.51 12.25
CA GLY A 199 -0.56 17.83 11.65
C GLY A 199 -1.79 18.30 10.87
N LEU A 200 -2.46 17.42 10.14
CA LEU A 200 -3.71 17.76 9.44
C LEU A 200 -4.83 18.09 10.41
N LEU A 201 -4.94 17.32 11.51
CA LEU A 201 -5.90 17.58 12.58
C LEU A 201 -5.59 18.91 13.30
N PHE A 202 -4.31 19.18 13.57
CA PHE A 202 -3.86 20.46 14.13
C PHE A 202 -4.20 21.63 13.20
N ALA A 203 -3.85 21.52 11.91
CA ALA A 203 -4.10 22.55 10.91
C ALA A 203 -5.60 22.86 10.74
N TYR A 204 -6.46 21.84 10.91
CA TYR A 204 -7.90 22.03 10.92
C TYR A 204 -8.38 22.87 12.11
N PHE A 205 -7.81 22.66 13.30
CA PHE A 205 -8.22 23.38 14.50
C PHE A 205 -7.63 24.78 14.62
N PHE A 206 -6.39 24.98 14.19
CA PHE A 206 -5.64 26.20 14.48
C PHE A 206 -5.45 27.14 13.29
N TYR A 207 -5.72 26.70 12.05
CA TYR A 207 -5.60 27.55 10.85
C TYR A 207 -6.89 27.64 10.05
N ARG A 208 -7.21 28.86 9.58
CA ARG A 208 -8.37 29.15 8.74
C ARG A 208 -8.02 29.12 7.25
N GLY A 209 -6.90 29.73 6.88
CA GLY A 209 -6.48 29.87 5.49
C GLY A 209 -5.83 28.60 4.93
N TRP A 210 -6.26 28.16 3.73
CA TRP A 210 -5.70 26.98 3.07
C TRP A 210 -4.19 27.09 2.81
N ARG A 211 -3.68 28.31 2.58
CA ARG A 211 -2.23 28.57 2.41
C ARG A 211 -1.45 28.26 3.68
N LYS A 212 -1.93 28.71 4.86
CA LYS A 212 -1.29 28.40 6.15
C LYS A 212 -1.31 26.91 6.43
N ARG A 213 -2.44 26.25 6.13
CA ARG A 213 -2.55 24.78 6.24
C ARG A 213 -1.53 24.08 5.35
N LEU A 214 -1.42 24.48 4.08
CA LEU A 214 -0.46 23.89 3.15
C LEU A 214 0.99 24.11 3.58
N LEU A 215 1.36 25.33 3.97
CA LEU A 215 2.70 25.65 4.47
C LEU A 215 3.04 24.87 5.74
N PHE A 216 2.09 24.75 6.67
CA PHE A 216 2.29 23.93 7.86
C PHE A 216 2.44 22.45 7.52
N MET A 217 1.63 21.91 6.61
CA MET A 217 1.78 20.51 6.18
C MET A 217 3.12 20.25 5.47
N ALA A 218 3.58 21.20 4.64
CA ALA A 218 4.91 21.14 4.04
C ALA A 218 6.01 21.15 5.11
N PHE A 219 5.86 21.99 6.15
CA PHE A 219 6.75 21.99 7.30
C PHE A 219 6.72 20.66 8.07
N VAL A 220 5.54 20.10 8.35
CA VAL A 220 5.38 18.79 9.00
C VAL A 220 6.15 17.71 8.26
N VAL A 221 5.98 17.63 6.94
CA VAL A 221 6.66 16.64 6.09
C VAL A 221 8.17 16.85 6.13
N LEU A 222 8.64 18.05 5.82
CA LEU A 222 10.07 18.36 5.79
C LEU A 222 10.74 18.10 7.14
N PHE A 223 10.13 18.61 8.21
CA PHE A 223 10.64 18.46 9.57
C PHE A 223 10.73 17.00 9.99
N THR A 224 9.70 16.20 9.71
CA THR A 224 9.68 14.78 10.10
C THR A 224 10.70 13.97 9.32
N VAL A 225 10.86 14.26 8.03
CA VAL A 225 11.87 13.62 7.17
C VAL A 225 13.28 13.94 7.67
N MET A 226 13.59 15.22 7.91
CA MET A 226 14.90 15.64 8.44
C MET A 226 15.19 15.06 9.82
N ALA A 227 14.17 15.00 10.68
CA ALA A 227 14.30 14.39 11.99
C ALA A 227 14.59 12.88 11.93
N ASN A 228 14.04 12.16 10.95
CA ASN A 228 14.34 10.75 10.76
C ASN A 228 15.80 10.53 10.32
N VAL A 229 16.30 11.34 9.39
CA VAL A 229 17.71 11.33 8.97
C VAL A 229 18.62 11.59 10.18
N LEU A 230 18.31 12.64 10.95
CA LEU A 230 19.05 12.99 12.15
C LEU A 230 19.03 11.85 13.19
N ARG A 231 17.89 11.20 13.39
CA ARG A 231 17.75 10.06 14.29
C ARG A 231 18.65 8.90 13.88
N ALA A 232 18.61 8.50 12.60
CA ALA A 232 19.43 7.41 12.09
C ALA A 232 20.92 7.71 12.25
N TYR A 233 21.35 8.92 11.88
CA TYR A 233 22.70 9.41 12.12
C TYR A 233 23.12 9.34 13.60
N ILE A 234 22.29 9.84 14.53
CA ILE A 234 22.60 9.83 15.96
C ILE A 234 22.76 8.40 16.48
N ILE A 235 21.93 7.47 16.04
CA ILE A 235 22.02 6.06 16.44
C ILE A 235 23.36 5.47 16.01
N VAL A 236 23.76 5.65 14.74
CA VAL A 236 25.04 5.13 14.23
C VAL A 236 26.23 5.81 14.92
N LEU A 237 26.16 7.13 15.16
CA LEU A 237 27.23 7.86 15.85
C LEU A 237 27.39 7.43 17.31
N LEU A 238 26.28 7.26 18.04
CA LEU A 238 26.31 6.76 19.43
C LEU A 238 26.87 5.34 19.48
N ALA A 239 26.53 4.51 18.50
CA ALA A 239 27.04 3.15 18.39
C ALA A 239 28.55 3.15 18.12
N HIS A 240 29.06 4.06 17.28
CA HIS A 240 30.48 4.28 17.05
C HIS A 240 31.25 4.68 18.31
N TRP A 241 30.75 5.67 19.06
CA TRP A 241 31.43 6.18 20.26
C TRP A 241 31.29 5.30 21.50
N SER A 242 30.32 4.38 21.51
CA SER A 242 30.10 3.47 22.65
C SER A 242 30.66 2.07 22.45
N ASP A 243 31.41 1.83 21.36
CA ASP A 243 31.87 0.49 20.95
C ASP A 243 30.73 -0.53 20.96
N MET A 244 29.60 -0.15 20.33
CA MET A 244 28.35 -0.93 20.25
C MET A 244 27.64 -1.24 21.58
N ARG A 245 28.14 -0.76 22.73
CA ARG A 245 27.53 -1.04 24.04
C ARG A 245 26.15 -0.41 24.22
N LEU A 246 25.93 0.80 23.69
CA LEU A 246 24.62 1.48 23.77
C LEU A 246 23.65 1.03 22.68
N ALA A 247 24.14 0.45 21.58
CA ALA A 247 23.32 -0.07 20.50
C ALA A 247 22.62 -1.39 20.87
N ALA A 248 23.27 -2.24 21.68
CA ALA A 248 22.72 -3.54 22.09
C ALA A 248 21.73 -3.48 23.27
N GLY A 249 21.74 -2.41 24.08
CA GLY A 249 21.08 -2.38 25.39
C GLY A 249 19.81 -1.56 25.52
N VAL A 250 19.51 -0.65 24.57
CA VAL A 250 18.29 0.15 24.60
C VAL A 250 17.50 -0.11 23.32
N ASP A 251 16.29 -0.64 23.49
CA ASP A 251 15.37 -0.93 22.39
C ASP A 251 15.26 0.30 21.48
N HIS A 252 15.48 0.07 20.18
CA HIS A 252 15.34 1.11 19.16
C HIS A 252 13.92 1.71 19.14
N PHE A 253 12.97 0.98 19.74
CA PHE A 253 11.60 1.39 20.04
C PHE A 253 11.49 2.53 21.06
N ILE A 254 12.30 2.52 22.13
CA ILE A 254 12.29 3.54 23.20
C ILE A 254 12.81 4.87 22.64
N TYR A 255 13.93 4.84 21.92
CA TYR A 255 14.46 6.02 21.24
C TYR A 255 13.47 6.58 20.21
N GLY A 256 12.77 5.69 19.50
CA GLY A 256 11.73 6.07 18.54
C GLY A 256 10.58 6.85 19.17
N TRP A 257 9.98 6.33 20.25
CA TRP A 257 8.87 7.00 20.95
C TRP A 257 9.28 8.31 21.61
N PHE A 258 10.45 8.34 22.25
CA PHE A 258 10.94 9.54 22.92
C PHE A 258 11.22 10.66 21.91
N LEU A 259 11.97 10.35 20.85
CA LEU A 259 12.29 11.32 19.81
C LEU A 259 11.02 11.79 19.08
N PHE A 260 10.09 10.88 18.76
CA PHE A 260 8.82 11.27 18.16
C PHE A 260 7.99 12.19 19.06
N SER A 261 7.98 11.96 20.37
CA SER A 261 7.28 12.84 21.32
C SER A 261 7.87 14.24 21.34
N ILE A 262 9.20 14.36 21.35
CA ILE A 262 9.88 15.67 21.24
C ILE A 262 9.54 16.34 19.91
N LEU A 263 9.56 15.58 18.80
CA LEU A 263 9.22 16.10 17.49
C LEU A 263 7.80 16.66 17.45
N LEU A 264 6.81 15.97 18.04
CA LEU A 264 5.44 16.48 18.14
C LEU A 264 5.34 17.75 18.98
N VAL A 265 6.07 17.83 20.10
CA VAL A 265 6.11 19.03 20.95
C VAL A 265 6.67 20.23 20.17
N VAL A 266 7.80 20.05 19.46
CA VAL A 266 8.39 21.10 18.64
C VAL A 266 7.45 21.49 17.50
N LEU A 267 6.90 20.51 16.79
CA LEU A 267 5.99 20.71 15.67
C LEU A 267 4.76 21.53 16.07
N PHE A 268 4.10 21.15 17.16
CA PHE A 268 2.93 21.87 17.66
C PHE A 268 3.28 23.18 18.35
N GLY A 269 4.42 23.27 19.04
CA GLY A 269 4.91 24.53 19.61
C GLY A 269 5.14 25.59 18.54
N VAL A 270 5.81 25.23 17.43
CA VAL A 270 5.97 26.09 16.26
C VAL A 270 4.61 26.39 15.63
N GLY A 271 3.76 25.39 15.46
CA GLY A 271 2.42 25.57 14.88
C GLY A 271 1.54 26.53 15.67
N LEU A 272 1.56 26.44 17.00
CA LEU A 272 0.80 27.33 17.89
C LEU A 272 1.22 28.78 17.76
N ARG A 273 2.50 29.06 17.47
CA ARG A 273 3.00 30.42 17.23
C ARG A 273 2.32 31.13 16.06
N PHE A 274 1.82 30.36 15.09
CA PHE A 274 1.16 30.88 13.89
C PHE A 274 -0.36 30.68 13.90
N ALA A 275 -0.91 30.14 15.01
CA ALA A 275 -2.32 29.84 15.15
C ALA A 275 -3.19 31.10 14.99
N ASP A 276 -4.29 30.96 14.27
CA ASP A 276 -5.25 32.04 14.10
C ASP A 276 -6.07 32.21 15.40
N THR A 277 -6.00 33.38 16.03
CA THR A 277 -6.84 33.73 17.19
C THR A 277 -8.26 34.08 16.73
N GLY A 278 -9.26 33.32 17.19
CA GLY A 278 -10.68 33.63 16.96
C GLY A 278 -11.56 32.38 16.89
N THR A 279 -12.86 32.54 17.15
CA THR A 279 -13.84 31.45 17.01
C THR A 279 -13.93 30.98 15.56
N MET A 280 -13.95 29.67 15.33
CA MET A 280 -14.14 29.10 13.98
C MET A 280 -15.36 29.73 13.31
N PRO A 281 -15.29 30.10 12.01
CA PRO A 281 -16.45 30.61 11.31
C PRO A 281 -17.47 29.48 11.28
N VAL A 282 -18.59 29.68 11.97
CA VAL A 282 -19.75 28.80 11.84
C VAL A 282 -20.18 28.90 10.38
N ILE A 283 -20.19 27.77 9.66
CA ILE A 283 -20.77 27.74 8.32
C ILE A 283 -22.22 28.18 8.48
N ALA A 284 -22.56 29.36 7.94
CA ALA A 284 -23.90 29.91 8.04
C ALA A 284 -24.90 28.92 7.42
N PRO A 285 -26.01 28.60 8.10
CA PRO A 285 -27.05 27.74 7.54
C PRO A 285 -27.49 28.28 6.18
N SER A 286 -27.51 27.41 5.16
CA SER A 286 -28.13 27.78 3.89
C SER A 286 -29.61 28.08 4.09
N ALA A 287 -30.13 29.10 3.41
CA ALA A 287 -31.53 29.48 3.46
C ALA A 287 -32.47 28.27 3.31
N ARG A 288 -33.44 28.14 4.23
CA ARG A 288 -34.46 27.09 4.21
C ARG A 288 -35.26 27.21 2.91
N PHE A 289 -35.35 26.16 2.11
CA PHE A 289 -36.22 26.18 0.93
C PHE A 289 -37.69 26.09 1.35
N ALA A 290 -38.59 26.74 0.61
CA ALA A 290 -40.01 26.48 0.70
C ALA A 290 -40.37 25.32 -0.25
N GLY A 291 -40.28 24.08 0.23
CA GLY A 291 -40.72 22.88 -0.49
C GLY A 291 -41.70 22.08 0.36
N THR A 292 -42.70 21.46 -0.26
CA THR A 292 -43.68 20.62 0.46
C THR A 292 -42.98 19.39 1.08
N LEU A 293 -43.36 19.04 2.31
CA LEU A 293 -42.76 17.92 3.06
C LEU A 293 -42.85 16.57 2.31
N SER A 294 -43.89 16.36 1.51
CA SER A 294 -44.07 15.13 0.72
C SER A 294 -43.03 14.98 -0.39
N ARG A 295 -42.76 16.03 -1.16
CA ARG A 295 -41.79 16.01 -2.27
C ARG A 295 -40.36 15.78 -1.76
N ARG A 296 -40.05 16.33 -0.59
CA ARG A 296 -38.76 16.12 0.09
C ARG A 296 -38.56 14.68 0.54
N ARG A 297 -39.58 14.08 1.17
CA ARG A 297 -39.56 12.68 1.59
C ARG A 297 -39.41 11.74 0.39
N ALA A 298 -40.14 12.00 -0.70
CA ALA A 298 -40.03 11.21 -1.93
C ALA A 298 -38.63 11.28 -2.53
N ALA A 299 -38.03 12.47 -2.64
CA ALA A 299 -36.67 12.64 -3.16
C ALA A 299 -35.62 11.94 -2.28
N PHE A 300 -35.75 12.05 -0.95
CA PHE A 300 -34.87 11.35 -0.02
C PHE A 300 -34.96 9.83 -0.19
N LEU A 301 -36.17 9.26 -0.16
CA LEU A 301 -36.38 7.82 -0.33
C LEU A 301 -35.89 7.32 -1.69
N ALA A 302 -36.11 8.07 -2.78
CA ALA A 302 -35.61 7.73 -4.10
C ALA A 302 -34.08 7.70 -4.15
N SER A 303 -33.42 8.72 -3.59
CA SER A 303 -31.95 8.78 -3.53
C SER A 303 -31.33 7.70 -2.63
N ALA A 304 -31.97 7.41 -1.49
CA ALA A 304 -31.55 6.35 -0.58
C ALA A 304 -31.75 4.96 -1.20
N GLY A 305 -32.86 4.75 -1.90
CA GLY A 305 -33.14 3.53 -2.65
C GLY A 305 -32.11 3.31 -3.77
N ALA A 306 -31.81 4.35 -4.56
CA ALA A 306 -30.77 4.28 -5.58
C ALA A 306 -29.39 3.94 -4.99
N GLY A 307 -29.01 4.59 -3.88
CA GLY A 307 -27.78 4.26 -3.16
C GLY A 307 -27.76 2.81 -2.66
N GLY A 308 -28.88 2.34 -2.09
CA GLY A 308 -29.04 0.95 -1.62
C GLY A 308 -28.89 -0.08 -2.74
N VAL A 309 -29.44 0.19 -3.94
CA VAL A 309 -29.26 -0.65 -5.13
C VAL A 309 -27.78 -0.73 -5.53
N VAL A 310 -27.06 0.39 -5.54
CA VAL A 310 -25.62 0.41 -5.88
C VAL A 310 -24.80 -0.39 -4.86
N LEU A 311 -25.09 -0.25 -3.57
CA LEU A 311 -24.43 -1.07 -2.53
C LEU A 311 -24.75 -2.56 -2.68
N ALA A 312 -26.00 -2.91 -2.98
CA ALA A 312 -26.40 -4.29 -3.23
C ALA A 312 -25.70 -4.90 -4.46
N LEU A 313 -25.52 -4.12 -5.53
CA LEU A 313 -24.74 -4.53 -6.70
C LEU A 313 -23.27 -4.79 -6.33
N GLY A 314 -22.67 -3.96 -5.48
CA GLY A 314 -21.33 -4.20 -4.95
C GLY A 314 -21.22 -5.48 -4.14
N LEU A 315 -22.22 -5.75 -3.28
CA LEU A 315 -22.29 -6.99 -2.50
C LEU A 315 -22.40 -8.21 -3.42
N LEU A 316 -23.26 -8.18 -4.43
CA LEU A 316 -23.39 -9.25 -5.43
C LEU A 316 -22.13 -9.43 -6.29
N GLY A 317 -21.43 -8.33 -6.62
CA GLY A 317 -20.15 -8.39 -7.30
C GLY A 317 -19.07 -9.07 -6.45
N SER A 318 -19.05 -8.77 -5.14
CA SER A 318 -18.09 -9.34 -4.20
C SER A 318 -18.17 -10.86 -4.09
N THR A 319 -19.38 -11.43 -4.10
CA THR A 319 -19.57 -12.88 -4.01
C THR A 319 -19.18 -13.61 -5.30
N ARG A 320 -19.37 -12.96 -6.47
CA ARG A 320 -18.96 -13.52 -7.76
C ARG A 320 -17.45 -13.47 -7.97
N LEU A 321 -16.78 -12.41 -7.53
CA LEU A 321 -15.33 -12.27 -7.63
C LEU A 321 -14.59 -13.25 -6.72
N GLY A 322 -15.15 -13.58 -5.55
CA GLY A 322 -14.61 -14.63 -4.67
C GLY A 322 -14.74 -16.05 -5.22
N ALA A 323 -15.65 -16.28 -6.18
CA ALA A 323 -15.89 -17.56 -6.83
C ALA A 323 -15.09 -17.70 -8.14
N GLY A 324 -13.80 -17.39 -8.11
CA GLY A 324 -12.93 -17.48 -9.29
C GLY A 324 -12.90 -18.90 -9.87
N PRO A 325 -12.82 -19.05 -11.20
CA PRO A 325 -12.77 -20.37 -11.84
C PRO A 325 -11.56 -21.15 -11.33
N GLY A 326 -11.80 -22.34 -10.79
CA GLY A 326 -10.80 -23.31 -10.38
C GLY A 326 -10.10 -23.93 -11.60
N GLY A 327 -9.34 -23.12 -12.32
CA GLY A 327 -8.47 -23.60 -13.39
C GLY A 327 -7.24 -24.27 -12.79
N ASP A 328 -7.14 -25.59 -12.93
CA ASP A 328 -5.93 -26.37 -12.70
C ASP A 328 -4.93 -26.07 -13.83
N GLY A 329 -4.31 -24.89 -13.79
CA GLY A 329 -3.11 -24.62 -14.57
C GLY A 329 -1.94 -25.37 -13.94
N GLN A 330 -1.24 -26.20 -14.74
CA GLN A 330 0.02 -26.80 -14.33
C GLN A 330 1.04 -25.71 -13.93
N PRO A 331 1.88 -25.95 -12.91
CA PRO A 331 2.95 -25.04 -12.54
C PRO A 331 3.90 -24.82 -13.71
N ALA A 332 4.32 -23.57 -13.92
CA ALA A 332 5.23 -23.16 -14.99
C ALA A 332 6.61 -23.80 -14.84
N ALA A 333 6.93 -24.30 -13.64
CA ALA A 333 8.14 -25.04 -13.39
C ALA A 333 8.15 -26.47 -13.96
N ALA A 334 6.99 -27.03 -14.34
CA ALA A 334 6.93 -28.27 -15.12
C ALA A 334 7.52 -28.14 -16.54
N ALA A 335 7.88 -26.91 -16.96
CA ALA A 335 8.40 -26.60 -18.28
C ALA A 335 9.85 -26.07 -18.27
N LEU A 336 10.56 -26.11 -17.13
CA LEU A 336 11.94 -25.61 -17.06
C LEU A 336 12.96 -26.67 -17.54
N PRO A 337 14.01 -26.26 -18.28
CA PRO A 337 14.95 -27.19 -18.87
C PRO A 337 15.87 -27.82 -17.81
N ALA A 338 16.32 -29.06 -18.09
CA ALA A 338 17.25 -29.81 -17.23
C ALA A 338 18.64 -29.15 -17.12
N SER A 339 19.02 -28.32 -18.09
CA SER A 339 20.22 -27.49 -18.06
C SER A 339 19.90 -26.05 -18.44
N LEU A 340 20.56 -25.09 -17.79
CA LEU A 340 20.35 -23.66 -18.00
C LEU A 340 21.63 -22.91 -17.67
N ALA A 341 22.11 -22.06 -18.58
CA ALA A 341 23.38 -21.34 -18.45
C ALA A 341 24.59 -22.22 -18.04
N GLY A 342 24.63 -23.47 -18.52
CA GLY A 342 25.71 -24.43 -18.21
C GLY A 342 25.61 -25.10 -16.84
N ALA A 343 24.59 -24.79 -16.04
CA ALA A 343 24.27 -25.49 -14.80
C ALA A 343 23.18 -26.54 -15.01
N THR A 344 23.19 -27.60 -14.20
CA THR A 344 22.22 -28.70 -14.26
C THR A 344 21.25 -28.64 -13.10
N LEU A 345 19.98 -28.91 -13.39
CA LEU A 345 18.92 -28.99 -12.38
C LEU A 345 19.19 -30.16 -11.42
N THR A 346 19.18 -29.89 -10.11
CA THR A 346 19.44 -30.91 -9.08
C THR A 346 18.22 -31.28 -8.23
N GLY A 347 17.13 -30.52 -8.35
CA GLY A 347 15.86 -30.79 -7.67
C GLY A 347 15.35 -29.56 -6.92
N SER A 348 14.36 -29.77 -6.04
CA SER A 348 13.84 -28.70 -5.20
C SER A 348 14.72 -28.45 -3.98
N ALA A 349 15.12 -27.20 -3.78
CA ALA A 349 15.84 -26.78 -2.59
C ALA A 349 14.92 -26.02 -1.63
N ASP A 350 15.05 -26.31 -0.34
CA ASP A 350 14.53 -25.43 0.71
C ASP A 350 15.42 -24.18 0.74
N SER A 351 14.88 -23.04 0.30
CA SER A 351 15.64 -21.79 0.25
C SER A 351 15.35 -20.95 1.51
N PRO A 352 16.36 -20.64 2.34
CA PRO A 352 16.16 -19.81 3.54
C PRO A 352 15.74 -18.37 3.20
N VAL A 353 16.00 -17.93 1.96
CA VAL A 353 15.68 -16.59 1.45
C VAL A 353 14.19 -16.48 1.09
N TRP A 354 13.53 -17.57 0.73
CA TRP A 354 12.18 -17.53 0.15
C TRP A 354 11.17 -18.34 0.97
N LEU A 355 10.33 -17.64 1.74
CA LEU A 355 9.27 -18.26 2.52
C LEU A 355 7.96 -18.34 1.73
N ALA A 356 7.64 -19.53 1.19
CA ALA A 356 6.34 -19.80 0.58
C ALA A 356 5.18 -19.81 1.62
N ALA A 357 5.49 -20.05 2.90
CA ALA A 357 4.51 -20.30 3.95
C ALA A 357 3.52 -19.12 4.15
N GLY A 358 2.23 -19.43 4.08
CA GLY A 358 1.15 -18.49 4.41
C GLY A 358 0.93 -17.36 3.38
N THR A 359 1.50 -17.45 2.18
CA THR A 359 1.32 -16.45 1.10
C THR A 359 0.06 -16.73 0.28
N GLY A 360 -0.44 -17.98 0.28
CA GLY A 360 -1.52 -18.42 -0.61
C GLY A 360 -1.07 -18.61 -2.06
N TRP A 361 0.22 -18.46 -2.36
CA TRP A 361 0.84 -18.76 -3.64
C TRP A 361 1.30 -20.23 -3.65
N ALA A 362 1.18 -20.88 -4.81
CA ALA A 362 1.93 -22.10 -5.05
C ALA A 362 3.35 -21.67 -5.44
N ALA A 363 4.35 -22.14 -4.71
CA ALA A 363 5.74 -21.83 -4.99
C ALA A 363 6.48 -23.12 -5.33
N GLU A 364 7.30 -23.06 -6.37
CA GLU A 364 8.23 -24.12 -6.73
C GLU A 364 9.64 -23.53 -6.71
N HIS A 365 10.55 -24.22 -6.03
CA HIS A 365 11.93 -23.81 -5.85
C HIS A 365 12.80 -24.83 -6.56
N LEU A 366 13.68 -24.40 -7.45
CA LEU A 366 14.52 -25.26 -8.26
C LEU A 366 15.98 -24.81 -8.13
N ALA A 367 16.86 -25.73 -7.80
CA ALA A 367 18.30 -25.45 -7.67
C ALA A 367 19.07 -25.97 -8.89
N TYR A 368 19.90 -25.10 -9.47
CA TYR A 368 20.82 -25.41 -10.55
C TYR A 368 22.24 -25.39 -10.02
N THR A 369 22.91 -26.54 -10.06
CA THR A 369 24.32 -26.67 -9.66
C THR A 369 25.22 -26.64 -10.89
N GLY A 370 26.22 -25.78 -10.85
CA GLY A 370 27.18 -25.52 -11.92
C GLY A 370 28.03 -24.32 -11.52
N ALA A 371 28.98 -23.91 -12.35
CA ALA A 371 29.70 -22.66 -12.14
C ALA A 371 29.16 -21.60 -13.13
N PRO A 372 28.45 -20.56 -12.67
CA PRO A 372 28.01 -20.29 -11.29
C PRO A 372 26.73 -21.06 -10.91
N GLY A 373 26.56 -21.36 -9.62
CA GLY A 373 25.37 -22.04 -9.10
C GLY A 373 24.27 -21.04 -8.76
N PHE A 374 23.00 -21.37 -9.03
CA PHE A 374 21.88 -20.46 -8.83
C PHE A 374 20.58 -21.19 -8.51
N GLU A 375 19.62 -20.46 -7.96
CA GLU A 375 18.27 -20.93 -7.66
C GLU A 375 17.25 -20.18 -8.52
N VAL A 376 16.24 -20.90 -9.00
CA VAL A 376 15.08 -20.35 -9.72
C VAL A 376 13.84 -20.61 -8.89
N HIS A 377 13.08 -19.56 -8.63
CA HIS A 377 11.83 -19.62 -7.88
C HIS A 377 10.67 -19.19 -8.77
N VAL A 378 9.67 -20.05 -8.85
CA VAL A 378 8.46 -19.81 -9.63
C VAL A 378 7.28 -19.74 -8.68
N PHE A 379 6.69 -18.56 -8.57
CA PHE A 379 5.51 -18.31 -7.77
C PHE A 379 4.30 -18.19 -8.69
N GLN A 380 3.33 -19.07 -8.51
CA GLN A 380 2.07 -19.02 -9.24
C GLN A 380 0.91 -18.62 -8.34
N ALA A 381 0.07 -17.77 -8.91
CA ALA A 381 -1.00 -17.17 -8.15
C ALA A 381 -2.06 -18.22 -7.75
N GLY A 382 -2.24 -18.43 -6.45
CA GLY A 382 -3.21 -19.38 -5.92
C GLY A 382 -4.66 -18.89 -6.01
N SER A 383 -5.62 -19.80 -5.85
CA SER A 383 -7.05 -19.49 -5.89
C SER A 383 -7.58 -18.80 -4.62
N GLY A 384 -6.74 -18.58 -3.61
CA GLY A 384 -7.12 -18.02 -2.31
C GLY A 384 -7.06 -16.47 -2.23
N PRO A 385 -7.67 -15.85 -1.21
CA PRO A 385 -7.78 -14.39 -1.08
C PRO A 385 -6.45 -13.62 -0.97
N GLY A 386 -5.33 -14.29 -0.68
CA GLY A 386 -3.98 -13.71 -0.66
C GLY A 386 -3.06 -14.19 -1.80
N GLY A 387 -3.47 -15.22 -2.53
CA GLY A 387 -2.63 -15.90 -3.52
C GLY A 387 -2.41 -15.14 -4.83
N ARG A 388 -2.93 -13.91 -4.97
CA ARG A 388 -2.83 -13.11 -6.20
C ARG A 388 -2.22 -11.72 -5.97
N ASP A 389 -1.90 -11.37 -4.73
CA ASP A 389 -1.33 -10.06 -4.45
C ASP A 389 0.20 -10.07 -4.61
N LEU A 390 0.64 -9.65 -5.80
CA LEU A 390 2.05 -9.55 -6.19
C LEU A 390 2.85 -8.56 -5.32
N SER A 391 2.20 -7.62 -4.62
CA SER A 391 2.89 -6.66 -3.74
C SER A 391 3.41 -7.29 -2.45
N LEU A 392 2.73 -8.32 -1.93
CA LEU A 392 3.07 -8.97 -0.67
C LEU A 392 4.32 -9.87 -0.77
N LEU A 393 4.76 -10.18 -1.99
CA LEU A 393 5.94 -11.02 -2.17
C LEU A 393 7.19 -10.31 -1.62
N ARG A 394 7.37 -9.02 -1.93
CA ARG A 394 8.48 -8.17 -1.44
C ARG A 394 8.65 -8.26 0.08
N GLU A 395 7.56 -8.17 0.84
CA GLU A 395 7.58 -8.21 2.31
C GLU A 395 8.05 -9.56 2.88
N ARG A 396 8.16 -10.60 2.05
CA ARG A 396 8.48 -11.97 2.46
C ARG A 396 9.68 -12.58 1.73
N LEU A 397 10.42 -11.76 0.97
CA LEU A 397 11.66 -12.16 0.28
C LEU A 397 12.91 -12.16 1.17
N ALA A 398 12.73 -11.84 2.45
CA ALA A 398 13.80 -11.77 3.41
C ALA A 398 13.24 -12.25 4.76
N GLY A 399 13.70 -13.40 5.25
CA GLY A 399 13.58 -13.69 6.68
C GLY A 399 14.39 -12.71 7.50
N ASP A 400 14.29 -12.76 8.83
CA ASP A 400 15.02 -11.88 9.76
C ASP A 400 16.57 -11.95 9.63
N LEU A 401 17.09 -12.88 8.82
CA LEU A 401 18.51 -13.14 8.60
C LEU A 401 19.08 -12.51 7.32
N VAL A 402 18.25 -11.88 6.48
CA VAL A 402 18.64 -11.37 5.16
C VAL A 402 18.57 -9.85 5.10
N VAL A 403 19.69 -9.21 4.79
CA VAL A 403 19.88 -7.76 4.71
C VAL A 403 19.72 -7.31 3.26
N LEU A 404 18.61 -6.66 2.91
CA LEU A 404 18.44 -5.97 1.63
C LEU A 404 19.36 -4.74 1.52
N VAL A 405 20.29 -4.78 0.57
CA VAL A 405 21.32 -3.76 0.33
C VAL A 405 20.84 -2.70 -0.65
N ASP A 406 20.27 -3.11 -1.79
CA ASP A 406 19.78 -2.20 -2.83
C ASP A 406 18.66 -2.85 -3.66
N GLU A 407 17.83 -2.03 -4.30
CA GLU A 407 16.77 -2.44 -5.23
C GLU A 407 16.67 -1.47 -6.41
N ARG A 408 16.74 -1.99 -7.64
CA ARG A 408 16.66 -1.19 -8.87
C ARG A 408 15.93 -1.91 -10.01
N GLU A 409 15.38 -1.14 -10.95
CA GLU A 409 14.87 -1.70 -12.21
C GLU A 409 15.98 -1.75 -13.26
N ALA A 410 16.06 -2.86 -13.99
CA ALA A 410 17.03 -3.09 -15.07
C ALA A 410 16.35 -3.77 -16.26
N ALA A 411 16.97 -3.68 -17.44
CA ALA A 411 16.53 -4.41 -18.63
C ALA A 411 17.67 -5.32 -19.11
N VAL A 412 17.45 -6.63 -19.09
CA VAL A 412 18.43 -7.63 -19.49
C VAL A 412 18.25 -7.96 -20.98
N PRO A 413 19.26 -7.79 -21.84
CA PRO A 413 19.17 -8.23 -23.23
C PRO A 413 18.99 -9.74 -23.33
N SER A 414 18.05 -10.22 -24.15
CA SER A 414 17.92 -11.65 -24.49
C SER A 414 17.60 -11.82 -25.98
N ALA A 415 17.81 -13.03 -26.51
CA ALA A 415 17.42 -13.39 -27.87
C ALA A 415 15.91 -13.21 -28.14
N ALA A 416 15.08 -13.33 -27.09
CA ALA A 416 13.63 -13.13 -27.14
C ALA A 416 13.22 -11.65 -26.90
N GLY A 417 14.16 -10.70 -26.97
CA GLY A 417 13.96 -9.29 -26.64
C GLY A 417 14.37 -8.92 -25.21
N PRO A 418 14.42 -7.63 -24.86
CA PRO A 418 14.82 -7.18 -23.53
C PRO A 418 13.83 -7.68 -22.46
N VAL A 419 14.37 -8.23 -21.38
CA VAL A 419 13.64 -8.73 -20.22
C VAL A 419 13.69 -7.64 -19.14
N PRO A 420 12.58 -6.92 -18.88
CA PRO A 420 12.55 -5.99 -17.76
C PRO A 420 12.55 -6.80 -16.47
N VAL A 421 13.49 -6.51 -15.57
CA VAL A 421 13.62 -7.16 -14.27
C VAL A 421 13.79 -6.13 -13.17
N ARG A 422 13.46 -6.54 -11.96
CA ARG A 422 13.81 -5.82 -10.74
C ARG A 422 14.90 -6.59 -10.02
N GLN A 423 16.03 -5.94 -9.81
CA GLN A 423 17.22 -6.51 -9.19
C GLN A 423 17.33 -6.07 -7.75
N MET A 424 17.64 -7.00 -6.86
CA MET A 424 17.85 -6.81 -5.44
C MET A 424 19.20 -7.41 -5.07
N ARG A 425 19.97 -6.72 -4.24
CA ARG A 425 21.17 -7.30 -3.63
C ARG A 425 20.88 -7.58 -2.16
N LEU A 426 21.11 -8.80 -1.74
CA LEU A 426 20.84 -9.30 -0.40
C LEU A 426 22.16 -9.76 0.23
N HIS A 427 22.30 -9.57 1.54
CA HIS A 427 23.44 -10.04 2.31
C HIS A 427 22.93 -10.97 3.42
N GLU A 428 23.41 -12.22 3.43
CA GLU A 428 23.02 -13.27 4.38
C GLU A 428 24.27 -13.85 5.05
N GLY A 429 24.63 -13.31 6.22
CA GLY A 429 25.79 -13.74 7.00
C GLY A 429 27.12 -13.50 6.28
N SER A 430 27.62 -14.48 5.54
CA SER A 430 28.85 -14.38 4.74
C SER A 430 28.61 -14.50 3.23
N ARG A 431 27.34 -14.60 2.81
CA ARG A 431 26.95 -14.72 1.41
C ARG A 431 26.36 -13.41 0.91
N ASP A 432 26.82 -12.99 -0.25
CA ASP A 432 26.16 -11.95 -1.02
C ASP A 432 25.31 -12.63 -2.09
N LEU A 433 24.04 -12.27 -2.16
CA LEU A 433 23.08 -12.82 -3.12
C LEU A 433 22.59 -11.70 -4.02
N MET A 434 22.47 -11.99 -5.31
CA MET A 434 21.79 -11.12 -6.25
C MET A 434 20.54 -11.80 -6.75
N VAL A 435 19.40 -11.15 -6.50
CA VAL A 435 18.08 -11.62 -6.89
C VAL A 435 17.56 -10.75 -8.02
N ALA A 436 17.02 -11.36 -9.07
CA ALA A 436 16.26 -10.66 -10.09
C ALA A 436 14.90 -11.31 -10.26
N TYR A 437 13.84 -10.51 -10.37
CA TYR A 437 12.50 -11.03 -10.60
C TYR A 437 11.70 -10.21 -11.61
N TRP A 438 10.70 -10.85 -12.21
CA TRP A 438 9.71 -10.24 -13.07
C TRP A 438 8.38 -10.99 -12.98
N PHE A 439 7.33 -10.36 -13.51
CA PHE A 439 5.99 -10.92 -13.63
C PHE A 439 5.76 -11.39 -15.07
N ASP A 440 5.25 -12.60 -15.25
CA ASP A 440 4.67 -13.08 -16.50
C ASP A 440 3.14 -13.01 -16.41
N VAL A 441 2.55 -12.13 -17.23
CA VAL A 441 1.11 -11.88 -17.27
C VAL A 441 0.64 -11.92 -18.73
N GLY A 442 -0.15 -12.94 -19.09
CA GLY A 442 -0.63 -13.11 -20.46
C GLY A 442 0.49 -13.21 -21.50
N GLY A 443 1.67 -13.69 -21.10
CA GLY A 443 2.84 -13.76 -21.97
C GLY A 443 3.62 -12.45 -22.11
N ALA A 444 3.25 -11.38 -21.40
CA ALA A 444 4.08 -10.18 -21.28
C ALA A 444 4.98 -10.29 -20.04
N ARG A 445 6.27 -9.97 -20.21
CA ARG A 445 7.24 -9.87 -19.10
C ARG A 445 7.25 -8.44 -18.57
N ILE A 446 7.03 -8.27 -17.28
CA ILE A 446 6.85 -6.96 -16.66
C ILE A 446 7.63 -6.90 -15.35
N ALA A 447 8.49 -5.89 -15.17
CA ALA A 447 9.21 -5.68 -13.89
C ALA A 447 8.37 -4.91 -12.87
N ASN A 448 7.57 -3.95 -13.34
CA ASN A 448 6.83 -3.05 -12.46
C ASN A 448 5.56 -3.73 -11.92
N PRO A 449 5.39 -3.88 -10.60
CA PRO A 449 4.22 -4.54 -10.02
C PRO A 449 2.88 -3.88 -10.38
N VAL A 450 2.86 -2.55 -10.53
CA VAL A 450 1.64 -1.81 -10.92
C VAL A 450 1.29 -2.11 -12.37
N THR A 451 2.27 -2.07 -13.26
CA THR A 451 2.05 -2.40 -14.68
C THR A 451 1.64 -3.86 -14.86
N ALA A 452 2.18 -4.77 -14.05
CA ALA A 452 1.79 -6.18 -14.05
C ALA A 452 0.32 -6.37 -13.69
N LYS A 453 -0.14 -5.69 -12.62
CA LYS A 453 -1.57 -5.66 -12.23
C LYS A 453 -2.47 -5.07 -13.32
N ILE A 454 -2.03 -4.02 -14.02
CA ILE A 454 -2.79 -3.45 -15.16
C ILE A 454 -2.90 -4.45 -16.31
N ALA A 455 -1.80 -5.15 -16.64
CA ALA A 455 -1.80 -6.18 -17.66
C ALA A 455 -2.73 -7.35 -17.30
N GLU A 456 -2.82 -7.70 -16.01
CA GLU A 456 -3.71 -8.74 -15.51
C GLU A 456 -5.18 -8.39 -15.73
N VAL A 457 -5.59 -7.13 -15.54
CA VAL A 457 -6.96 -6.69 -15.92
C VAL A 457 -7.21 -6.96 -17.38
N ARG A 458 -6.25 -6.56 -18.22
CA ARG A 458 -6.42 -6.57 -19.66
C ARG A 458 -6.62 -8.00 -20.16
N THR A 459 -5.81 -8.94 -19.67
CA THR A 459 -5.92 -10.36 -20.02
C THR A 459 -7.23 -10.95 -19.50
N MET A 460 -7.63 -10.63 -18.27
CA MET A 460 -8.93 -11.05 -17.72
C MET A 460 -10.12 -10.51 -18.54
N MET A 461 -10.07 -9.26 -18.98
CA MET A 461 -11.09 -8.65 -19.84
C MET A 461 -11.15 -9.29 -21.23
N GLN A 462 -10.03 -9.81 -21.72
CA GLN A 462 -9.93 -10.53 -23.00
C GLN A 462 -10.37 -12.00 -22.89
N GLY A 463 -10.77 -12.46 -21.70
CA GLY A 463 -11.17 -13.85 -21.46
C GLY A 463 -10.00 -14.82 -21.29
N GLU A 464 -8.78 -14.31 -21.17
CA GLU A 464 -7.61 -15.14 -20.87
C GLU A 464 -7.56 -15.44 -19.36
N HIS A 465 -7.59 -16.73 -19.02
CA HIS A 465 -7.60 -17.21 -17.63
C HIS A 465 -6.25 -17.76 -17.15
N LYS A 466 -5.14 -17.45 -17.86
CA LYS A 466 -3.81 -17.86 -17.40
C LYS A 466 -3.50 -17.16 -16.07
N LYS A 467 -3.13 -17.95 -15.06
CA LYS A 467 -2.68 -17.44 -13.76
C LYS A 467 -1.39 -16.66 -13.98
N PRO A 468 -1.26 -15.44 -13.44
CA PRO A 468 0.01 -14.73 -13.48
C PRO A 468 1.04 -15.49 -12.66
N ALA A 469 2.30 -15.40 -13.08
CA ALA A 469 3.43 -15.96 -12.38
C ALA A 469 4.46 -14.88 -12.05
N LEU A 470 5.11 -14.98 -10.90
CA LEU A 470 6.35 -14.28 -10.63
C LEU A 470 7.48 -15.28 -10.76
N ILE A 471 8.51 -14.88 -11.49
CA ILE A 471 9.72 -15.67 -11.68
C ILE A 471 10.86 -14.89 -11.06
N ALA A 472 11.59 -15.53 -10.15
CA ALA A 472 12.76 -14.96 -9.52
C ALA A 472 13.96 -15.88 -9.72
N VAL A 473 15.13 -15.28 -9.90
CA VAL A 473 16.42 -15.94 -9.98
C VAL A 473 17.27 -15.40 -8.85
N ALA A 474 17.85 -16.28 -8.04
CA ALA A 474 18.79 -15.94 -6.98
C ALA A 474 20.16 -16.54 -7.32
N LEU A 475 21.18 -15.68 -7.35
CA LEU A 475 22.56 -16.04 -7.64
C LEU A 475 23.42 -15.72 -6.41
N ASP A 476 24.19 -16.69 -5.93
CA ASP A 476 25.27 -16.42 -4.97
C ASP A 476 26.41 -15.72 -5.71
N ILE A 477 26.68 -14.48 -5.32
CA ILE A 477 27.67 -13.60 -5.94
C ILE A 477 28.97 -13.53 -5.14
N THR A 478 29.06 -14.30 -4.05
CA THR A 478 30.23 -14.32 -3.18
C THR A 478 31.48 -14.73 -3.96
N GLY A 479 32.43 -13.81 -4.10
CA GLY A 479 33.68 -14.06 -4.82
C GLY A 479 33.57 -14.07 -6.35
N LEU A 480 32.45 -13.59 -6.93
CA LEU A 480 32.34 -13.35 -8.37
C LEU A 480 32.85 -11.96 -8.74
N ASP A 481 33.71 -11.88 -9.76
CA ASP A 481 34.23 -10.58 -10.28
C ASP A 481 33.17 -9.77 -11.04
N ARG A 482 32.26 -10.45 -11.77
CA ARG A 482 31.20 -9.81 -12.57
C ARG A 482 29.86 -10.51 -12.40
N PRO A 483 29.23 -10.38 -11.23
CA PRO A 483 27.98 -11.07 -10.94
C PRO A 483 26.83 -10.65 -11.85
N GLU A 484 26.83 -9.39 -12.33
CA GLU A 484 25.78 -8.89 -13.23
C GLU A 484 25.76 -9.62 -14.57
N ASP A 485 26.94 -9.87 -15.15
CA ASP A 485 27.08 -10.59 -16.43
C ASP A 485 26.55 -12.02 -16.30
N SER A 486 26.89 -12.70 -15.21
CA SER A 486 26.40 -14.06 -14.91
C SER A 486 24.88 -14.08 -14.72
N LEU A 487 24.33 -13.16 -13.93
CA LEU A 487 22.88 -13.10 -13.72
C LEU A 487 22.13 -12.76 -15.02
N HIS A 488 22.67 -11.85 -15.84
CA HIS A 488 22.08 -11.49 -17.12
C HIS A 488 22.06 -12.67 -18.09
N ALA A 489 23.12 -13.47 -18.13
CA ALA A 489 23.17 -14.69 -18.94
C ALA A 489 22.11 -15.71 -18.49
N ILE A 490 21.99 -15.95 -17.18
CA ILE A 490 20.97 -16.86 -16.62
C ILE A 490 19.56 -16.38 -16.96
N ILE A 491 19.27 -15.08 -16.79
CA ILE A 491 17.96 -14.49 -17.12
C ILE A 491 17.66 -14.60 -18.62
N ALA A 492 18.67 -14.38 -19.48
CA ALA A 492 18.49 -14.47 -20.93
C ALA A 492 18.14 -15.89 -21.38
N ASP A 493 18.86 -16.90 -20.87
CA ASP A 493 18.60 -18.32 -21.16
C ASP A 493 17.23 -18.76 -20.61
N LEU A 494 16.91 -18.37 -19.38
CA LEU A 494 15.63 -18.67 -18.75
C LEU A 494 14.46 -18.03 -19.50
N ALA A 495 14.62 -16.79 -19.94
CA ALA A 495 13.62 -16.11 -20.74
C ALA A 495 13.40 -16.82 -22.10
N ALA A 496 14.47 -17.29 -22.75
CA ALA A 496 14.37 -18.06 -23.99
C ALA A 496 13.60 -19.38 -23.77
N ALA A 497 14.00 -20.17 -22.77
CA ALA A 497 13.34 -21.44 -22.46
C ALA A 497 11.84 -21.27 -22.16
N LEU A 498 11.45 -20.24 -21.40
CA LEU A 498 10.05 -19.95 -21.11
C LEU A 498 9.25 -19.43 -22.33
N ALA A 499 9.93 -18.89 -23.35
CA ALA A 499 9.28 -18.52 -24.61
C ALA A 499 8.95 -19.76 -25.45
N ASP A 500 9.86 -20.73 -25.49
CA ASP A 500 9.74 -21.97 -26.27
C ASP A 500 8.67 -22.90 -25.69
N CYS A 501 8.45 -22.88 -24.38
CA CYS A 501 7.38 -23.64 -23.72
C CYS A 501 5.98 -23.02 -23.85
N ARG A 502 5.81 -21.94 -24.62
CA ARG A 502 4.46 -21.42 -24.91
C ARG A 502 3.78 -22.38 -25.87
N PRO A 503 2.58 -22.90 -25.56
CA PRO A 503 1.82 -23.64 -26.56
C PRO A 503 1.61 -22.70 -27.75
N ALA A 504 2.18 -23.07 -28.89
CA ALA A 504 1.90 -22.43 -30.16
C ALA A 504 0.38 -22.31 -30.26
N ALA A 505 -0.10 -21.11 -30.53
CA ALA A 505 -1.53 -20.83 -30.68
C ALA A 505 -2.18 -21.91 -31.55
N GLN A 506 -3.07 -22.70 -30.94
CA GLN A 506 -4.03 -23.61 -31.58
C GLN A 506 -3.62 -24.13 -32.97
N GLN A 507 -2.75 -25.15 -32.99
CA GLN A 507 -2.92 -26.23 -33.97
C GLN A 507 -3.24 -27.51 -33.20
N PRO A 508 -4.36 -28.18 -33.46
CA PRO A 508 -4.68 -29.42 -32.79
C PRO A 508 -3.69 -30.50 -33.26
N GLY A 509 -2.82 -30.97 -32.36
CA GLY A 509 -2.17 -32.28 -32.50
C GLY A 509 -0.65 -32.33 -32.64
N VAL A 510 0.13 -31.50 -31.93
CA VAL A 510 1.58 -31.77 -31.77
C VAL A 510 1.94 -31.68 -30.29
N ALA A 511 2.23 -32.84 -29.69
CA ALA A 511 2.85 -32.94 -28.37
C ALA A 511 4.32 -32.51 -28.50
N CYS A 512 4.86 -31.82 -27.49
CA CYS A 512 6.29 -31.59 -27.38
C CYS A 512 6.98 -32.93 -27.17
N ASP A 513 7.78 -33.37 -28.14
CA ASP A 513 8.69 -34.50 -27.98
C ASP A 513 9.82 -34.08 -27.01
N HIS A 514 9.98 -34.89 -25.97
CA HIS A 514 11.16 -34.88 -25.11
C HIS A 514 12.16 -35.88 -25.70
N ASP A 515 13.27 -35.37 -26.22
CA ASP A 515 14.52 -36.12 -26.40
C ASP A 515 15.63 -35.45 -25.58
#